data_AF-A0A7J2XC97-F1
#
_entry.id   AF-A0A7J2XC97-F1
#
_cell.length_a   1.000
_cell.length_b   1.000
_cell.length_c   1.000
_cell.angle_alpha   90.00
_cell.angle_beta   90.00
_cell.angle_gamma   90.00
#
_symmetry.space_group_name_H-M   'P 1'
#
loop_
_entity.id
_entity.type
_entity.pdbx_description
1 polymer ?
#
loop_
_entity_poly.entity_id
_entity_poly.type
_entity_poly.pdbx_seq_one_letter_code
_entity_poly.pdbx_strand_id
1 'polypeptide(L)'
;MNVRKLYDRGLEKYPLGCVIGQNIFFLAYFAIGFIGMMPLQIHGFPVISVLYALFLFIMLIFVLRKHLCTSCYYYGKLCNTGWGKLSALMFGKDSGNYQLGAKLAGITWMLATF
;
A
#
# COMPACT_ATOMS: atom_id res chain seq x y z
N MET A 1 34.77 -12.20 5.25
CA MET A 1 33.42 -11.81 5.73
C MET A 1 32.41 -12.79 5.15
N ASN A 2 31.75 -13.62 5.98
CA ASN A 2 31.02 -14.83 5.55
C ASN A 2 29.58 -14.45 5.14
N VAL A 3 29.26 -14.54 3.85
CA VAL A 3 27.98 -14.11 3.22
C VAL A 3 26.74 -14.70 3.89
N ARG A 4 26.85 -15.86 4.54
CA ARG A 4 25.74 -16.56 5.22
C ARG A 4 25.10 -15.77 6.37
N LYS A 5 25.86 -14.98 7.14
CA LYS A 5 25.34 -14.27 8.33
C LYS A 5 24.45 -13.06 8.02
N LEU A 6 24.44 -12.56 6.78
CA LEU A 6 23.59 -11.43 6.38
C LEU A 6 22.11 -11.82 6.27
N TYR A 7 21.81 -13.07 5.88
CA TYR A 7 20.44 -13.55 5.68
C TYR A 7 19.77 -14.07 6.95
N ASP A 8 20.54 -14.44 7.98
CA ASP A 8 20.04 -14.90 9.29
C ASP A 8 19.23 -13.82 10.05
N ARG A 9 19.35 -12.54 9.65
CA ARG A 9 18.59 -11.43 10.22
C ARG A 9 17.41 -10.96 9.35
N GLY A 10 16.97 -11.77 8.39
CA GLY A 10 15.72 -11.50 7.68
C GLY A 10 14.55 -11.54 8.68
N LEU A 11 13.97 -10.38 9.01
CA LEU A 11 12.78 -10.30 9.86
C LEU A 11 11.61 -11.00 9.16
N GLU A 12 11.43 -12.30 9.40
CA GLU A 12 10.34 -13.07 8.79
C GLU A 12 8.95 -12.55 9.20
N LYS A 13 8.87 -11.90 10.36
CA LYS A 13 7.67 -11.25 10.89
C LYS A 13 8.06 -9.90 11.49
N TYR A 14 7.45 -8.84 10.97
CA TYR A 14 7.59 -7.51 11.56
C TYR A 14 6.80 -7.40 12.87
N PRO A 15 7.30 -6.65 13.87
CA PRO A 15 6.56 -6.41 15.11
C PRO A 15 5.27 -5.63 14.80
N LEU A 16 4.18 -6.00 15.46
CA LEU A 16 2.85 -5.39 15.26
C LEU A 16 2.85 -3.87 15.46
N GLY A 17 3.65 -3.36 16.39
CA GLY A 17 3.77 -1.91 16.61
C GLY A 17 4.30 -1.16 15.39
N CYS A 18 5.23 -1.76 14.64
CA CYS A 18 5.76 -1.19 13.41
C CYS A 18 4.69 -1.18 12.30
N VAL A 19 3.91 -2.26 12.20
CA VAL A 19 2.77 -2.36 11.28
C VAL A 19 1.72 -1.29 11.56
N ILE A 20 1.34 -1.13 12.82
CA ILE A 20 0.35 -0.13 13.24
C ILE A 20 0.89 1.28 12.96
N GLY A 21 2.11 1.57 13.39
CA GLY A 21 2.75 2.87 13.16
C GLY A 21 2.81 3.26 11.69
N GLN A 22 3.15 2.31 10.81
CA GLN A 22 3.23 2.59 9.38
C GLN A 22 1.86 2.81 8.73
N ASN A 23 0.81 2.09 9.15
CA ASN A 23 -0.54 2.35 8.66
C ASN A 23 -1.08 3.70 9.17
N ILE A 24 -0.77 4.09 10.41
CA ILE A 24 -1.09 5.42 10.93
C ILE A 24 -0.39 6.50 10.11
N PHE A 25 0.90 6.32 9.80
CA PHE A 25 1.64 7.24 8.94
C PHE A 25 0.98 7.38 7.56
N PHE A 26 0.61 6.28 6.92
CA PHE A 26 -0.10 6.34 5.63
C PHE A 26 -1.46 7.01 5.74
N LEU A 27 -2.22 6.76 6.80
CA LEU A 27 -3.50 7.40 7.03
C LEU A 27 -3.33 8.92 7.19
N ALA A 28 -2.36 9.36 7.99
CA ALA A 28 -2.03 10.77 8.14
C ALA A 28 -1.59 11.41 6.81
N TYR A 29 -0.75 10.71 6.05
CA TYR A 29 -0.27 11.17 4.74
C TYR A 29 -1.43 11.39 3.75
N PHE A 30 -2.32 10.41 3.61
CA PHE A 30 -3.48 10.55 2.72
C PHE A 30 -4.51 11.56 3.24
N ALA A 31 -4.67 11.69 4.56
CA ALA A 31 -5.53 12.70 5.16
C ALA A 31 -5.04 14.13 4.84
N ILE A 32 -3.72 14.37 4.91
CA ILE A 32 -3.13 15.66 4.51
C ILE A 32 -3.40 15.94 3.03
N GLY A 33 -3.20 14.96 2.15
CA GLY A 33 -3.51 15.10 0.72
C GLY A 33 -4.99 15.44 0.47
N PHE A 34 -5.91 14.74 1.16
CA PHE A 34 -7.35 15.00 1.08
C PHE A 34 -7.72 16.40 1.58
N ILE A 35 -7.16 16.84 2.72
CA ILE A 35 -7.37 18.18 3.28
C ILE A 35 -6.84 19.25 2.33
N GLY A 36 -5.65 19.04 1.74
CA GLY A 36 -5.06 19.94 0.75
C GLY A 36 -5.92 20.12 -0.50
N MET A 37 -6.67 19.09 -0.89
CA MET A 37 -7.60 19.13 -2.03
C MET A 37 -9.01 19.60 -1.69
N MET A 38 -9.38 19.76 -0.40
CA MET A 38 -10.71 20.25 -0.01
C MET A 38 -11.09 21.64 -0.58
N PRO A 39 -10.16 22.61 -0.76
CA PRO A 39 -10.47 23.89 -1.38
C PRO A 39 -10.89 23.79 -2.86
N LEU A 40 -10.58 22.69 -3.54
CA LEU A 40 -10.93 22.45 -4.95
C LEU A 40 -12.38 21.96 -5.07
N GLN A 41 -13.33 22.84 -4.71
CA GLN A 41 -14.76 22.57 -4.81
C GLN A 41 -15.28 22.97 -6.19
N ILE A 42 -15.96 22.05 -6.87
CA ILE A 42 -16.73 22.34 -8.07
C ILE A 42 -18.19 22.46 -7.63
N HIS A 43 -18.83 23.61 -7.88
CA HIS A 43 -20.23 23.87 -7.48
C HIS A 43 -20.53 23.62 -5.98
N GLY A 44 -19.59 23.91 -5.09
CA GLY A 44 -19.76 23.74 -3.63
C GLY A 44 -19.63 22.30 -3.13
N PHE A 45 -19.33 21.33 -4.00
CA PHE A 45 -19.05 19.95 -3.61
C PHE A 45 -17.58 19.61 -3.88
N PRO A 46 -16.85 18.99 -2.92
CA PRO A 46 -15.47 18.59 -3.10
C PRO A 46 -15.36 17.28 -3.92
N VAL A 47 -15.93 17.25 -5.13
CA VAL A 47 -16.00 16.06 -6.00
C VAL A 47 -14.60 15.50 -6.25
N ILE A 48 -13.63 16.38 -6.52
CA ILE A 48 -12.25 16.02 -6.84
C ILE A 48 -11.59 15.31 -5.64
N SER A 49 -11.75 15.85 -4.43
CA SER A 49 -11.14 15.28 -3.23
C SER A 49 -11.72 13.90 -2.90
N VAL A 50 -13.04 13.73 -3.07
CA VAL A 50 -13.71 12.42 -2.89
C VAL A 50 -13.25 11.41 -3.94
N LEU A 51 -13.18 11.81 -5.23
CA LEU A 51 -12.70 10.94 -6.30
C LEU A 51 -11.24 10.52 -6.07
N TYR A 52 -10.39 11.44 -5.63
CA TYR A 52 -8.99 11.17 -5.30
C TYR A 52 -8.86 10.16 -4.15
N ALA A 53 -9.61 10.36 -3.05
CA ALA A 53 -9.62 9.43 -1.93
C ALA A 53 -10.12 8.03 -2.34
N LEU A 54 -11.19 7.97 -3.15
CA LEU A 54 -11.73 6.73 -3.67
C LEU A 54 -10.71 6.01 -4.57
N PHE A 55 -10.06 6.75 -5.47
CA PHE A 55 -9.01 6.23 -6.34
C PHE A 55 -7.86 5.62 -5.54
N LEU A 56 -7.32 6.37 -4.56
CA LEU A 56 -6.26 5.87 -3.70
C LEU A 56 -6.68 4.63 -2.91
N PHE A 57 -7.90 4.62 -2.37
CA PHE A 57 -8.43 3.48 -1.63
C PHE A 57 -8.50 2.23 -2.52
N ILE A 58 -9.09 2.34 -3.71
CA ILE A 58 -9.21 1.23 -4.66
C ILE A 58 -7.82 0.73 -5.08
N MET A 59 -6.93 1.65 -5.46
CA MET A 59 -5.60 1.30 -5.93
C MET A 59 -4.76 0.65 -4.83
N LEU A 60 -4.73 1.21 -3.62
CA LEU A 60 -3.87 0.74 -2.53
C LEU A 60 -4.40 -0.49 -1.82
N ILE A 61 -5.72 -0.68 -1.70
CA ILE A 61 -6.30 -1.82 -0.97
C ILE A 61 -6.59 -3.00 -1.89
N PHE A 62 -7.03 -2.76 -3.12
CA PHE A 62 -7.42 -3.86 -4.02
C PHE A 62 -6.36 -4.10 -5.09
N VAL A 63 -6.08 -3.11 -5.94
CA VAL A 63 -5.27 -3.32 -7.16
C VAL A 63 -3.83 -3.68 -6.79
N LEU A 64 -3.14 -2.83 -6.04
CA LEU A 64 -1.74 -3.08 -5.66
C LEU A 64 -1.61 -4.33 -4.78
N ARG A 65 -2.58 -4.64 -3.91
CA ARG A 65 -2.52 -5.86 -3.07
C ARG A 65 -2.71 -7.12 -3.87
N LYS A 66 -3.58 -7.09 -4.87
CA LYS A 66 -3.76 -8.21 -5.79
C LYS A 66 -2.55 -8.41 -6.70
N HIS A 67 -1.90 -7.34 -7.14
CA HIS A 67 -0.84 -7.46 -8.15
C HIS A 67 0.58 -7.57 -7.58
N LEU A 68 0.88 -6.93 -6.44
CA LEU A 68 2.21 -7.02 -5.82
C LEU A 68 2.25 -8.07 -4.72
N CYS A 69 1.31 -8.01 -3.78
CA CYS A 69 1.43 -8.75 -2.53
C CYS A 69 1.17 -10.25 -2.69
N THR A 70 0.41 -10.67 -3.71
CA THR A 70 0.14 -12.09 -4.01
C THR A 70 1.37 -12.87 -4.45
N SER A 71 2.34 -12.19 -5.07
CA SER A 71 3.60 -12.78 -5.56
C SER A 71 4.80 -12.39 -4.69
N CYS A 72 4.57 -11.69 -3.58
CA CYS A 72 5.61 -11.25 -2.67
C CYS A 72 5.98 -12.38 -1.68
N TYR A 73 7.25 -12.41 -1.26
CA TYR A 73 7.76 -13.33 -0.23
C TYR A 73 6.96 -13.30 1.08
N TYR A 74 6.43 -12.13 1.47
CA TYR A 74 5.63 -11.95 2.69
C TYR A 74 4.14 -12.27 2.51
N TYR A 75 3.72 -12.90 1.40
CA TYR A 75 2.33 -13.34 1.24
C TYR A 75 1.91 -14.27 2.40
N GLY A 76 0.82 -13.94 3.08
CA GLY A 76 0.35 -14.66 4.26
C GLY A 76 1.18 -14.43 5.54
N LYS A 77 2.28 -13.67 5.46
CA LYS A 77 3.11 -13.26 6.60
C LYS A 77 2.82 -11.79 6.98
N LEU A 78 3.23 -11.40 8.20
CA LEU A 78 3.21 -10.02 8.66
C LEU A 78 4.42 -9.27 8.08
N CYS A 79 4.22 -8.53 6.99
CA CYS A 79 5.20 -7.57 6.48
C CYS A 79 5.17 -6.26 7.27
N ASN A 80 6.10 -5.34 6.97
CA ASN A 80 6.20 -4.02 7.59
C ASN A 80 4.89 -3.21 7.60
N THR A 81 4.02 -3.43 6.62
CA THR A 81 2.72 -2.75 6.52
C THR A 81 1.53 -3.65 6.86
N GLY A 82 1.76 -4.93 7.14
CA GLY A 82 0.71 -5.94 7.37
C GLY A 82 -0.06 -6.35 6.11
N TRP A 83 0.22 -5.73 4.97
CA TRP A 83 -0.50 -5.92 3.72
C TRP A 83 -0.34 -7.30 3.08
N GLY A 84 0.74 -8.02 3.39
CA GLY A 84 0.94 -9.41 2.95
C GLY A 84 -0.11 -10.37 3.52
N LYS A 85 -0.50 -10.18 4.79
CA LYS A 85 -1.57 -10.95 5.44
C LYS A 85 -2.95 -10.54 4.91
N LEU A 86 -3.18 -9.23 4.69
CA LEU A 86 -4.42 -8.71 4.12
C LEU A 86 -4.63 -9.24 2.68
N SER A 87 -3.59 -9.24 1.85
CA SER A 87 -3.63 -9.79 0.50
C SER A 87 -3.96 -11.27 0.49
N ALA A 88 -3.39 -12.06 1.40
CA ALA A 88 -3.69 -13.49 1.51
C ALA A 88 -5.12 -13.80 1.97
N LEU A 89 -5.75 -12.88 2.71
CA LEU A 89 -7.16 -13.01 3.09
C LEU A 89 -8.10 -12.70 1.90
N MET A 90 -7.75 -11.73 1.05
CA MET A 90 -8.62 -11.24 -0.02
C MET A 90 -8.37 -11.90 -1.38
N PHE A 91 -7.14 -12.39 -1.63
CA PHE A 91 -6.70 -12.87 -2.94
C PHE A 91 -5.86 -14.14 -2.81
N GLY A 92 -5.98 -15.03 -3.79
CA GLY A 92 -5.12 -16.20 -3.91
C GLY A 92 -3.67 -15.83 -4.24
N LYS A 93 -2.73 -16.70 -3.84
CA LYS A 93 -1.30 -16.55 -4.15
C LYS A 93 -1.10 -16.54 -5.66
N ASP A 94 -0.22 -15.66 -6.15
CA ASP A 94 0.11 -15.50 -7.59
C ASP A 94 -1.09 -15.24 -8.51
N SER A 95 -2.21 -14.74 -7.97
CA SER A 95 -3.42 -14.42 -8.75
C SER A 95 -3.31 -13.12 -9.58
N GLY A 96 -2.19 -12.39 -9.45
CA GLY A 96 -1.96 -11.11 -10.10
C GLY A 96 -0.63 -11.05 -10.85
N ASN A 97 -0.53 -10.11 -11.77
CA ASN A 97 0.69 -9.81 -12.51
C ASN A 97 1.57 -8.79 -11.77
N TYR A 98 2.75 -9.21 -11.34
CA TYR A 98 3.71 -8.37 -10.61
C TYR A 98 4.21 -7.15 -11.40
N GLN A 99 4.49 -7.32 -12.70
CA GLN A 99 5.02 -6.25 -13.55
C GLN A 99 3.98 -5.13 -13.77
N LEU A 100 2.70 -5.51 -13.92
CA LEU A 100 1.60 -4.54 -13.93
C LEU A 100 1.47 -3.85 -12.57
N GLY A 101 1.54 -4.62 -11.49
CA GLY A 101 1.55 -4.10 -10.13
C GLY A 101 2.63 -3.03 -9.91
N ALA A 102 3.87 -3.32 -10.26
CA ALA A 102 4.99 -2.40 -10.09
C ALA A 102 4.80 -1.09 -10.87
N LYS A 103 4.32 -1.16 -12.12
CA LYS A 103 4.00 0.04 -12.92
C LYS A 103 2.89 0.87 -12.29
N LEU A 104 1.78 0.22 -11.91
CA LEU A 104 0.63 0.89 -11.28
C LEU A 104 1.01 1.49 -9.93
N ALA A 105 1.89 0.83 -9.17
CA ALA A 105 2.40 1.36 -7.92
C ALA A 105 3.19 2.65 -8.14
N GLY A 106 4.09 2.69 -9.13
CA GLY A 106 4.83 3.91 -9.48
C GLY A 106 3.89 5.06 -9.82
N ILE A 107 2.87 4.82 -10.65
CA ILE A 107 1.87 5.84 -11.02
C ILE A 107 1.05 6.29 -9.80
N THR A 108 0.59 5.35 -8.98
CA THR A 108 -0.23 5.66 -7.79
C THR A 108 0.56 6.51 -6.79
N TRP A 109 1.83 6.18 -6.54
CA TRP A 109 2.67 6.94 -5.62
C TRP A 109 3.07 8.30 -6.17
N MET A 110 3.30 8.41 -7.49
CA MET A 110 3.52 9.69 -8.13
C MET A 110 2.30 10.61 -7.96
N LEU A 111 1.09 10.12 -8.25
CA LEU A 111 -0.16 10.86 -8.04
C LEU A 111 -0.47 11.14 -6.57
N ALA A 112 0.00 10.29 -5.65
CA ALA A 112 -0.20 10.50 -4.22
C ALA A 112 0.68 11.61 -3.64
N THR A 113 1.79 11.94 -4.33
CA THR A 113 2.84 12.85 -3.84
C THR A 113 2.85 14.18 -4.60
N PHE A 114 2.26 14.23 -5.79
CA PHE A 114 2.24 15.38 -6.70
C PHE A 114 0.88 16.08 -6.66
#